data_AF-G4YP07-F1
#
_entry.id   AF-G4YP07-F1
#
_cell.length_a   1.000
_cell.length_b   1.000
_cell.length_c   1.000
_cell.angle_alpha   90.00
_cell.angle_beta   90.00
_cell.angle_gamma   90.00
#
_symmetry.space_group_name_H-M   'P 1'
#
loop_
_entity.id
_entity.type
_entity.pdbx_description
1 polymer ?
#
loop_
_entity_poly.entity_id
_entity_poly.type
_entity_poly.pdbx_seq_one_letter_code
_entity_poly.pdbx_strand_id
1 'polypeptide(L)' 'MNKSVWQDHVIDGVWGEFVSTEQPDALALYLDILTCHVSTESIEGFVGWGTEVVPLPKNTTGILQPLDVGIMSLFK' A
#
# COMPACT_ATOMS: atom_id res chain seq x y z
N MET A 1 7.38 10.12 2.32
CA MET A 1 6.23 10.76 1.66
C MET A 1 5.44 11.56 2.69
N ASN A 2 4.76 12.64 2.31
CA ASN A 2 3.91 13.40 3.22
C ASN A 2 2.62 12.59 3.54
N LYS A 3 2.19 12.57 4.81
CA LYS A 3 0.98 11.86 5.23
C LYS A 3 -0.28 12.30 4.48
N SER A 4 -0.45 13.60 4.21
CA SER A 4 -1.64 14.09 3.48
C SER A 4 -1.63 13.62 2.03
N VAL A 5 -0.46 13.64 1.38
CA VAL A 5 -0.31 13.12 0.01
C VAL A 5 -0.64 11.62 -0.05
N TRP A 6 -0.21 10.85 0.96
CA TRP A 6 -0.54 9.43 1.03
C TRP A 6 -2.05 9.20 1.17
N GLN A 7 -2.69 9.91 2.09
CA GLN A 7 -4.12 9.78 2.32
C GLN A 7 -4.93 10.26 1.10
N ASP A 8 -4.77 11.53 0.73
CA ASP A 8 -5.66 12.21 -0.21
C ASP A 8 -5.49 11.72 -1.65
N HIS A 9 -4.25 11.37 -2.04
CA HIS A 9 -3.96 11.01 -3.43
C HIS A 9 -3.79 9.52 -3.64
N VAL A 10 -3.20 8.79 -2.69
CA VAL A 10 -2.98 7.35 -2.87
C VAL A 10 -4.17 6.56 -2.37
N ILE A 11 -4.59 6.73 -1.11
CA ILE A 11 -5.69 5.95 -0.54
C ILE A 11 -7.03 6.37 -1.16
N ASP A 12 -7.39 7.65 -1.03
CA ASP A 12 -8.72 8.11 -1.44
C ASP A 12 -8.84 8.35 -2.95
N GLY A 13 -7.71 8.65 -3.61
CA GLY A 13 -7.63 8.82 -5.05
C GLY A 13 -7.43 7.51 -5.79
N VAL A 14 -6.15 7.17 -6.01
CA VAL A 14 -5.77 6.06 -6.90
C VAL A 14 -6.33 4.72 -6.43
N TRP A 15 -6.21 4.39 -5.15
CA TRP A 15 -6.66 3.12 -4.62
C TRP A 15 -8.18 3.03 -4.57
N GLY A 16 -8.86 4.06 -4.07
CA GLY A 16 -10.32 4.14 -4.06
C GLY A 16 -10.93 4.00 -5.45
N GLU A 17 -10.36 4.65 -6.46
CA GLU A 17 -10.78 4.49 -7.87
C GLU A 17 -10.59 3.05 -8.35
N PHE A 18 -9.41 2.46 -8.13
CA PHE A 18 -9.10 1.08 -8.52
C PHE A 18 -10.09 0.07 -7.91
N VAL A 19 -10.32 0.13 -6.59
CA VAL A 19 -11.27 -0.78 -5.92
C VAL A 19 -12.69 -0.60 -6.44
N SER A 20 -13.10 0.66 -6.68
CA SER A 20 -14.46 0.96 -7.12
C SER A 20 -14.74 0.57 -8.57
N THR A 21 -13.72 0.47 -9.42
CA THR A 21 -13.89 0.32 -10.87
C THR A 21 -13.36 -1.01 -11.42
N GLU A 22 -12.26 -1.52 -10.87
CA GLU A 22 -11.55 -2.67 -11.44
C GLU A 22 -11.72 -3.94 -10.60
N GLN A 23 -11.72 -3.84 -9.27
CA GLN A 23 -11.66 -5.01 -8.41
C GLN A 23 -12.58 -4.90 -7.17
N PRO A 24 -13.82 -5.40 -7.25
CA PRO A 24 -14.81 -5.28 -6.17
C PRO A 24 -14.63 -6.29 -5.02
N ASP A 25 -13.66 -7.22 -5.14
CA ASP A 25 -13.42 -8.28 -4.15
C ASP A 25 -12.44 -7.85 -3.05
N ALA A 26 -12.37 -8.65 -1.97
CA ALA A 26 -11.41 -8.44 -0.89
C ALA A 26 -9.96 -8.47 -1.38
N LEU A 27 -9.19 -7.48 -0.94
CA LEU A 27 -7.79 -7.28 -1.34
C LEU A 27 -6.86 -7.31 -0.13
N ALA A 28 -5.64 -7.81 -0.34
CA ALA A 28 -4.54 -7.71 0.62
C ALA A 28 -3.39 -6.91 0.00
N LEU A 29 -3.02 -5.81 0.65
CA LEU A 29 -1.98 -4.88 0.20
C LEU A 29 -0.72 -5.06 1.06
N TYR A 30 0.34 -5.57 0.43
CA TYR A 30 1.64 -5.77 1.06
C TYR A 30 2.48 -4.50 0.95
N LEU A 31 2.82 -3.89 2.09
CA LEU A 31 3.57 -2.64 2.15
C LEU A 31 4.83 -2.79 3.00
N ASP A 32 5.86 -2.00 2.68
CA ASP A 32 6.94 -1.79 3.63
C ASP A 32 6.45 -1.05 4.89
N ILE A 33 7.34 -0.97 5.89
CA ILE A 33 7.04 -0.37 7.19
C ILE A 33 7.34 1.13 7.25
N LEU A 34 7.34 1.82 6.11
CA LEU A 34 7.46 3.28 6.11
C LEU A 34 6.32 3.88 6.95
N THR A 35 6.62 4.86 7.79
CA THR A 35 5.67 5.38 8.81
C THR A 35 4.32 5.81 8.24
N CYS A 36 4.27 6.35 7.02
CA CYS A 36 3.00 6.72 6.39
C CYS A 36 2.17 5.51 5.90
N HIS A 37 2.79 4.36 5.60
CA HIS A 37 2.09 3.15 5.17
C HIS A 37 1.43 2.42 6.34
N VAL A 38 2.11 2.42 7.50
CA VAL A 38 1.69 1.63 8.68
C VAL A 38 1.12 2.49 9.83
N SER A 39 0.83 3.77 9.59
CA SER A 39 0.12 4.56 10.58
C SER A 39 -1.32 4.05 10.74
N THR A 40 -1.89 4.22 11.93
CA THR A 40 -3.30 3.87 12.20
C THR A 40 -4.22 4.49 11.16
N GLU A 41 -4.01 5.76 10.82
CA GLU A 41 -4.80 6.49 9.83
C GLU A 41 -4.77 5.80 8.45
N SER A 42 -3.58 5.39 8.01
CA SER A 42 -3.40 4.69 6.73
C SER A 42 -4.11 3.33 6.72
N ILE A 43 -3.92 2.54 7.79
CA ILE A 43 -4.54 1.22 7.90
C ILE A 43 -6.06 1.35 7.89
N GLU A 44 -6.62 2.29 8.66
CA GLU A 44 -8.06 2.55 8.70
C GLU A 44 -8.60 3.03 7.34
N GLY A 45 -7.83 3.86 6.62
CA GLY A 45 -8.18 4.30 5.27
C GLY A 45 -8.32 3.13 4.30
N PHE A 46 -7.35 2.22 4.25
CA PHE A 46 -7.43 1.03 3.39
C PHE A 46 -8.54 0.07 3.82
N VAL A 47 -8.75 -0.11 5.13
CA VAL A 47 -9.87 -0.92 5.65
C VAL A 47 -11.22 -0.33 5.26
N GLY A 48 -11.34 1.00 5.21
CA GLY A 48 -12.53 1.70 4.70
C GLY A 48 -12.87 1.34 3.24
N TRP A 49 -11.85 0.99 2.46
CA TRP A 49 -11.98 0.48 1.09
C TRP A 49 -12.01 -1.06 1.00
N GLY A 50 -12.22 -1.77 2.12
CA GLY A 50 -12.28 -3.24 2.14
C GLY A 50 -10.94 -3.93 1.89
N THR A 51 -9.82 -3.21 2.06
CA THR A 51 -8.47 -3.71 1.84
C THR A 51 -7.77 -4.04 3.16
N GLU A 52 -7.26 -5.25 3.29
CA GLU A 52 -6.36 -5.64 4.37
C GLU A 52 -4.95 -5.09 4.10
N VAL A 53 -4.37 -4.40 5.07
CA VAL A 53 -2.96 -3.99 5.00
C VAL A 53 -2.09 -5.05 5.66
N VAL A 54 -1.09 -5.54 4.93
CA VAL A 54 -0.13 -6.56 5.39
C VAL A 54 1.28 -5.95 5.43
N PRO A 55 1.72 -5.39 6.58
CA PRO A 55 3.06 -4.84 6.70
C PRO A 55 4.13 -5.93 6.61
N LEU A 56 5.16 -5.67 5.81
CA LEU A 56 6.30 -6.58 5.70
C LEU A 56 7.16 -6.55 6.98
N PRO A 57 7.87 -7.64 7.31
CA PRO A 57 8.84 -7.62 8.40
C PRO A 57 9.94 -6.55 8.22
N LYS A 58 10.47 -6.04 9.33
CA LYS A 58 11.56 -5.06 9.33
C LYS A 58 12.73 -5.50 8.45
N ASN A 59 13.25 -4.57 7.65
CA ASN A 59 14.43 -4.76 6.77
C ASN A 59 14.26 -5.83 5.69
N THR A 60 13.03 -6.15 5.28
CA THR A 60 12.77 -7.16 4.25
C THR A 60 12.27 -6.61 2.92
N THR A 61 12.13 -5.28 2.76
CA THR A 61 11.63 -4.65 1.53
C THR A 61 12.34 -5.16 0.27
N GLY A 62 13.68 -5.14 0.24
CA GLY A 62 14.43 -5.61 -0.93
C GLY A 62 14.48 -7.13 -1.13
N ILE A 63 13.73 -7.89 -0.33
CA ILE A 63 13.69 -9.36 -0.36
C ILE A 63 12.26 -9.87 -0.57
N LEU A 64 11.28 -9.22 0.07
CA LEU A 64 9.90 -9.67 0.11
C LEU A 64 8.93 -8.73 -0.61
N GLN A 65 9.29 -7.48 -0.89
CA GLN A 65 8.39 -6.56 -1.60
C GLN A 65 8.42 -6.89 -3.10
N PRO A 66 7.29 -7.31 -3.71
CA PRO A 66 7.27 -7.69 -5.11
C PRO A 66 7.71 -6.57 -6.05
N LEU A 67 7.38 -5.32 -5.72
CA LEU A 67 7.83 -4.16 -6.49
C LEU A 67 9.35 -4.02 -6.49
N ASP A 68 10.02 -4.13 -5.34
CA ASP A 68 11.47 -3.94 -5.28
C ASP A 68 12.23 -5.10 -5.91
N VAL A 69 11.77 -6.33 -5.66
CA VAL A 69 12.43 -7.57 -6.10
C VAL A 69 12.15 -7.88 -7.57
N GLY A 70 10.90 -7.75 -8.01
CA GLY A 70 10.47 -8.22 -9.33
C GLY A 70 10.53 -7.16 -10.42
N ILE A 71 10.34 -5.88 -10.07
CA ILE A 71 10.26 -4.79 -11.05
C ILE A 71 11.48 -3.89 -10.93
N MET A 72 11.75 -3.35 -9.73
CA MET A 72 12.80 -2.34 -9.57
C MET A 72 14.21 -2.90 -9.68
N SER A 73 14.42 -4.16 -9.34
CA SER A 73 15.71 -4.84 -9.52
C SER A 73 16.20 -4.84 -10.97
N LEU A 74 15.29 -4.76 -11.95
CA LEU A 74 15.62 -4.71 -13.38
C LEU A 74 16.19 -3.35 -13.81
N PHE A 75 16.02 -2.31 -12.99
CA PHE A 75 16.44 -0.93 -13.28
C PHE A 75 17.58 -0.45 -12.37
N LYS A 76 18.15 -1.35 -11.54
CA LYS A 76 19.34 -1.11 -10.71
C LYS A 76 20.58 -1.62 -11.43
#